data_AF-E9CQT0-F1
#
_entry.id   AF-E9CQT0-F1
#
_cell.length_a   1.000
_cell.length_b   1.000
_cell.length_c   1.000
_cell.angle_alpha   90.00
_cell.angle_beta   90.00
_cell.angle_gamma   90.00
#
_symmetry.space_group_name_H-M   'P 1'
#
loop_
_entity.id
_entity.type
_entity.pdbx_description
1 polymer ?
#
loop_
_entity_poly.entity_id
_entity_poly.type
_entity_poly.pdbx_seq_one_letter_code
_entity_poly.pdbx_strand_id
1 'polypeptide(L)' 'MSHTKNPTLMYYRDSLFGALLATEGLTELAVNRPNQIFTKVNGEWREHDATISY' A
#
# COMPACT_ATOMS: atom_id res chain seq x y z
N MET A 1 1.88 25.98 1.54
CA MET A 1 1.32 25.27 2.70
C MET A 1 2.28 24.15 3.07
N SER A 2 2.90 24.19 4.25
CA SER A 2 3.77 23.11 4.72
C SER A 2 2.87 21.97 5.18
N HIS A 3 2.74 20.92 4.38
CA HIS A 3 2.13 19.67 4.87
C HIS A 3 2.98 19.16 6.02
N THR A 4 2.46 19.22 7.24
CA THR A 4 3.08 18.55 8.38
C THR A 4 3.16 17.06 8.07
N LYS A 5 4.34 16.59 7.67
CA LYS A 5 4.61 15.16 7.51
C LYS A 5 4.60 14.55 8.90
N ASN A 6 3.59 13.74 9.20
CA ASN A 6 3.60 12.91 10.40
C ASN A 6 4.61 11.77 10.17
N PRO A 7 5.79 11.80 10.81
CA PRO A 7 6.86 10.85 10.51
C PRO A 7 6.45 9.41 10.83
N THR A 8 5.67 9.20 11.88
CA THR A 8 5.14 7.88 12.26
C THR A 8 4.19 7.34 11.20
N LEU A 9 3.27 8.17 10.69
CA LEU A 9 2.36 7.75 9.62
C LEU A 9 3.11 7.42 8.33
N MET A 10 4.12 8.21 7.97
CA MET A 10 4.96 7.93 6.80
C MET A 10 5.73 6.62 6.97
N TYR A 11 6.30 6.37 8.16
CA TYR A 11 6.98 5.12 8.47
C TYR A 11 6.06 3.90 8.27
N TYR A 12 4.85 3.91 8.84
CA TYR A 12 3.91 2.79 8.67
C TYR A 12 3.47 2.62 7.22
N ARG A 13 3.16 3.71 6.50
CA ARG A 13 2.82 3.65 5.07
C ARG A 13 3.95 3.00 4.26
N ASP A 14 5.18 3.46 4.46
CA ASP A 14 6.31 3.02 3.65
C ASP A 14 6.74 1.59 4.02
N SER A 15 6.69 1.24 5.31
CA SER A 15 6.99 -0.11 5.79
C SER A 15 5.98 -1.15 5.32
N LEU A 16 4.70 -0.80 5.23
CA LEU A 16 3.65 -1.75 4.84
C LEU A 16 3.44 -1.80 3.33
N PHE A 17 3.50 -0.65 2.67
CA PHE A 17 3.02 -0.51 1.28
C PHE A 17 4.05 0.13 0.35
N GLY A 18 5.22 0.57 0.83
CA GLY A 18 6.16 1.38 0.03
C GLY A 18 6.57 0.73 -1.30
N ALA A 19 6.88 -0.57 -1.28
CA ALA A 19 7.22 -1.31 -2.49
C ALA A 19 6.06 -1.37 -3.49
N LEU A 20 4.83 -1.55 -3.00
CA LEU A 20 3.63 -1.58 -3.84
C LEU A 20 3.31 -0.19 -4.39
N LEU A 21 3.39 0.85 -3.55
CA LEU A 21 3.12 2.25 -3.93
C LEU A 21 4.06 2.78 -5.02
N ALA A 22 5.25 2.19 -5.16
CA ALA A 22 6.19 2.51 -6.23
C ALA A 22 5.87 1.83 -7.57
N THR A 23 4.84 0.99 -7.64
CA THR A 23 4.47 0.25 -8.87
C THR A 23 3.93 1.20 -9.93
N GLU A 24 4.58 1.23 -11.10
CA GLU A 24 4.10 2.00 -12.24
C GLU A 24 2.72 1.52 -12.71
N GLY A 25 1.81 2.46 -12.98
CA GLY A 25 0.44 2.15 -13.38
C GLY A 25 -0.47 1.69 -12.25
N LEU A 26 0.00 1.69 -10.99
CA LEU A 26 -0.85 1.47 -9.82
C LEU A 26 -1.90 2.58 -9.70
N THR A 27 -3.16 2.19 -9.58
CA THR A 27 -4.28 3.12 -9.36
C THR A 27 -4.98 2.89 -8.02
N GLU A 28 -4.99 1.66 -7.50
CA GLU A 28 -5.61 1.32 -6.21
C GLU A 28 -4.81 0.27 -5.45
N LEU A 29 -4.81 0.38 -4.12
CA LEU A 29 -4.36 -0.62 -3.17
C LEU A 29 -5.48 -0.90 -2.18
N ALA A 30 -5.85 -2.17 -1.97
CA ALA A 30 -6.90 -2.58 -1.06
C ALA A 30 -6.38 -3.61 -0.06
N VAL A 31 -6.78 -3.48 1.20
CA VAL A 31 -6.55 -4.45 2.27
C VAL A 31 -7.92 -4.89 2.77
N ASN A 32 -8.27 -6.16 2.53
CA ASN A 32 -9.61 -6.67 2.85
C ASN A 32 -9.67 -7.41 4.19
N ARG A 33 -8.54 -8.02 4.58
CA ARG A 33 -8.37 -8.81 5.81
C ARG A 33 -6.87 -9.00 6.09
N PRO A 34 -6.47 -9.45 7.30
CA PRO A 34 -5.06 -9.74 7.59
C PRO A 34 -4.44 -10.62 6.51
N ASN A 35 -3.19 -10.32 6.18
CA ASN A 35 -2.40 -10.98 5.15
C ASN A 35 -2.94 -10.92 3.72
N GLN A 36 -3.96 -10.12 3.43
CA GLN A 36 -4.54 -10.01 2.10
C GLN A 36 -4.45 -8.58 1.55
N ILE A 37 -3.57 -8.38 0.57
CA ILE A 37 -3.43 -7.12 -0.17
C ILE A 37 -3.75 -7.35 -1.64
N PHE A 38 -4.47 -6.39 -2.22
CA PHE A 38 -4.72 -6.32 -3.65
C PHE A 38 -4.19 -5.01 -4.22
N THR A 39 -3.67 -5.07 -5.44
CA THR A 39 -3.34 -3.89 -6.23
C THR A 39 -4.11 -3.90 -7.53
N LYS A 40 -4.61 -2.75 -7.97
CA LYS A 40 -5.07 -2.56 -9.34
C LYS A 40 -4.00 -1.81 -10.13
N VAL A 41 -3.41 -2.49 -11.12
CA VAL A 41 -2.32 -1.96 -11.95
C VAL A 41 -2.78 -2.02 -13.40
N ASN A 42 -2.77 -0.88 -14.09
CA ASN A 42 -3.23 -0.75 -15.48
C ASN A 42 -4.63 -1.36 -15.71
N GLY A 43 -5.53 -1.22 -14.73
CA GLY A 43 -6.90 -1.74 -14.82
C GLY A 43 -7.09 -3.18 -14.31
N GLU A 44 -6.02 -3.92 -14.03
CA GLU A 44 -6.08 -5.33 -13.61
C GLU A 44 -5.83 -5.51 -12.12
N TRP A 45 -6.63 -6.36 -11.47
CA TRP A 45 -6.45 -6.72 -10.06
C TRP A 45 -5.44 -7.85 -9.90
N ARG A 46 -4.51 -7.69 -8.95
CA ARG A 46 -3.53 -8.69 -8.55
C ARG A 46 -3.52 -8.84 -7.04
N GLU A 47 -3.50 -10.08 -6.56
CA GLU A 47 -3.38 -10.42 -5.15
C GLU A 47 -1.90 -10.59 -4.78
N HIS A 48 -1.55 -10.18 -3.56
CA HIS A 48 -0.22 -10.34 -3.00
C HIS A 48 -0.31 -11.06 -1.67
N ASP A 49 0.55 -12.06 -1.49
CA ASP A 49 0.84 -12.58 -0.16
C ASP A 49 1.53 -11.46 0.64
N ALA A 50 0.95 -11.09 1.76
CA ALA A 50 1.50 -10.08 2.64
C ALA A 50 1.49 -10.59 4.08
N THR A 51 2.48 -10.18 4.86
CA THR A 51 2.41 -10.32 6.32
C THR A 51 1.97 -8.99 6.90
N ILE A 52 0.66 -8.82 7.01
CA ILE A 52 0.06 -7.68 7.72
C ILE A 52 -0.81 -8.25 8.83
N SER A 53 -0.36 -8.04 10.06
CA SER A 53 -1.10 -8.34 11.29
C SER A 53 -1.67 -7.05 11.89
N TYR A 54 -2.72 -7.21 12.70
CA TYR A 54 -3.40 -6.15 13.46
C TYR A 54 -2.58 -5.65 14.65
#